data_AF-A0A1Y4DL24-F1
#
_entry.id   AF-A0A1Y4DL24-F1
#
_cell.length_a   1.000
_cell.length_b   1.000
_cell.length_c   1.000
_cell.angle_alpha   90.00
_cell.angle_beta   90.00
_cell.angle_gamma   90.00
#
_symmetry.space_group_name_H-M   'P 1'
#
loop_
_entity.id
_entity.type
_entity.pdbx_description
1 polymer ?
#
loop_
_entity_poly.entity_id
_entity_poly.type
_entity_poly.pdbx_seq_one_letter_code
_entity_poly.pdbx_strand_id
1 'polypeptide(L)'
;MSQDERDVEKGIEGDAVGTRRELPTAAWVVIAVVALAIGVAAGHFLLGGAGTISLNGRTTLSAGELDSTVATYTVDGRTVSVTAREVLEESSGDAELTANEDGTYDVPSASDVLTYAQNQIILADADARGLTATDDEVDEFVSTNLGTDLATLATSWGIDEDAARSVVADAVTMRKLQDEVATTELPEQPTAPSEPAEGAEDEPTAEYAQYVIGLLGDEWDADANDWARTDGTYYATLSGYEISNDAATYAAASAAYSVASSVYEEAYNQVSEELSAYTDALLSKATIQIGSLAE
;
A
#
# COMPACT_ATOMS: atom_id res chain seq x y z
N MET A 1 -2.55 37.96 41.62
CA MET A 1 -1.55 38.29 40.59
C MET A 1 -0.49 37.20 40.69
N SER A 2 -0.72 36.03 40.07
CA SER A 2 -0.38 35.68 38.67
C SER A 2 1.12 35.37 38.56
N GLN A 3 1.64 34.32 37.90
CA GLN A 3 1.16 33.21 37.05
C GLN A 3 2.44 32.44 36.61
N ASP A 4 2.35 31.12 36.33
CA ASP A 4 3.20 30.24 35.46
C ASP A 4 4.74 30.26 35.59
N GLU A 5 5.55 29.24 35.26
CA GLU A 5 5.50 27.83 34.86
C GLU A 5 7.00 27.42 34.73
N ARG A 6 7.26 26.09 34.64
CA ARG A 6 8.49 25.43 34.14
C ARG A 6 9.73 25.48 35.07
N ASP A 7 10.54 24.43 35.24
CA ASP A 7 10.94 23.38 34.32
C ASP A 7 11.10 22.02 35.03
N VAL A 8 10.63 20.98 34.34
CA VAL A 8 10.95 19.57 34.56
C VAL A 8 12.20 19.28 33.73
N GLU A 9 13.33 19.01 34.37
CA GLU A 9 14.48 18.41 33.69
C GLU A 9 15.29 17.52 34.65
N LYS A 10 15.35 16.24 34.27
CA LYS A 10 16.34 15.17 34.54
C LYS A 10 15.57 13.85 34.47
N GLY A 11 15.75 12.97 33.49
CA GLY A 11 16.93 12.69 32.69
C GLY A 11 17.22 11.21 32.88
N ILE A 12 17.13 10.43 31.80
CA ILE A 12 17.82 9.14 31.67
C ILE A 12 18.23 9.03 30.20
N GLU A 13 19.48 9.36 29.92
CA GLU A 13 20.23 8.79 28.79
C GLU A 13 20.32 7.27 28.99
N GLY A 14 19.96 6.55 27.94
CA GLY A 14 20.13 5.10 27.81
C GLY A 14 20.36 4.79 26.34
N ASP A 15 21.62 4.52 26.04
CA ASP A 15 22.20 4.20 24.74
C ASP A 15 21.50 2.99 24.08
N ALA A 16 21.00 3.19 22.85
CA ALA A 16 20.65 2.11 21.93
C ALA A 16 20.71 2.68 20.51
N VAL A 17 21.92 2.72 19.96
CA VAL A 17 22.14 2.72 18.51
C VAL A 17 21.56 1.39 17.98
N GLY A 18 20.26 1.42 17.67
CA GLY A 18 19.59 0.38 16.91
C GLY A 18 19.81 0.66 15.44
N THR A 19 20.55 -0.21 14.77
CA THR A 19 20.58 -0.32 13.31
C THR A 19 19.15 -0.22 12.80
N ARG A 20 18.81 0.81 12.03
CA ARG A 20 17.52 0.88 11.33
C ARG A 20 17.49 -0.33 10.41
N ARG A 21 16.79 -1.38 10.83
CA ARG A 21 16.51 -2.53 10.00
C ARG A 21 15.48 -2.02 8.99
N GLU A 22 15.95 -1.67 7.80
CA GLU A 22 15.06 -1.33 6.70
C GLU A 22 14.12 -2.53 6.52
N LEU A 23 12.81 -2.27 6.62
CA LEU A 23 11.81 -3.31 6.42
C LEU A 23 11.97 -3.84 4.99
N PRO A 24 11.94 -5.18 4.78
CA PRO A 24 12.02 -5.75 3.45
C PRO A 24 10.90 -5.17 2.56
N THR A 25 11.16 -4.94 1.27
CA THR A 25 10.23 -4.23 0.38
C THR A 25 8.83 -4.84 0.31
N ALA A 26 8.73 -6.17 0.40
CA ALA A 26 7.44 -6.85 0.51
C ALA A 26 6.63 -6.33 1.71
N ALA A 27 7.27 -6.03 2.84
CA ALA A 27 6.63 -5.44 4.00
C ALA A 27 6.14 -4.01 3.74
N TRP A 28 6.81 -3.19 2.91
CA TRP A 28 6.33 -1.85 2.55
C TRP A 28 5.11 -1.89 1.62
N VAL A 29 5.12 -2.76 0.60
CA VAL A 29 3.95 -2.96 -0.29
C VAL A 29 2.78 -3.52 0.53
N VAL A 30 3.04 -4.45 1.44
CA VAL A 30 2.04 -4.98 2.37
C VAL A 30 1.52 -3.91 3.32
N ILE A 31 2.39 -3.07 3.88
CA ILE A 31 1.98 -1.91 4.70
C ILE A 31 1.14 -0.95 3.85
N ALA A 32 1.46 -0.73 2.57
CA ALA A 32 0.68 0.13 1.70
C ALA A 32 -0.71 -0.46 1.38
N VAL A 33 -0.81 -1.77 1.14
CA VAL A 33 -2.09 -2.47 0.89
C VAL A 33 -2.93 -2.53 2.17
N VAL A 34 -2.32 -2.77 3.33
CA VAL A 34 -2.98 -2.69 4.64
C VAL A 34 -3.39 -1.25 4.97
N ALA A 35 -2.55 -0.26 4.67
CA ALA A 35 -2.88 1.15 4.85
C ALA A 35 -3.96 1.60 3.86
N LEU A 36 -4.07 1.00 2.68
CA LEU A 36 -5.20 1.19 1.77
C LEU A 36 -6.48 0.58 2.35
N ALA A 37 -6.41 -0.58 3.00
CA ALA A 37 -7.54 -1.20 3.69
C ALA A 37 -7.95 -0.49 4.99
N ILE A 38 -7.01 0.18 5.70
CA ILE A 38 -7.28 1.07 6.84
C ILE A 38 -7.72 2.48 6.37
N GLY A 39 -7.65 2.79 5.07
CA GLY A 39 -8.17 4.04 4.49
C GLY A 39 -7.18 5.21 4.30
N VAL A 40 -5.86 5.02 4.33
CA VAL A 40 -4.89 6.16 4.43
C VAL A 40 -3.94 6.40 3.25
N ALA A 41 -3.66 5.47 2.32
CA ALA A 41 -2.57 5.71 1.34
C ALA A 41 -2.94 6.08 -0.11
N ALA A 42 -4.22 6.37 -0.42
CA ALA A 42 -4.57 7.11 -1.66
C ALA A 42 -5.69 8.15 -1.49
N GLY A 43 -6.43 8.13 -0.37
CA GLY A 43 -7.49 9.12 -0.09
C GLY A 43 -7.06 10.30 0.77
N HIS A 44 -6.04 10.16 1.64
CA HIS A 44 -5.78 11.15 2.68
C HIS A 44 -4.55 12.08 2.46
N PHE A 45 -3.86 12.01 1.32
CA PHE A 45 -2.68 12.89 1.07
C PHE A 45 -2.53 13.51 -0.33
N LEU A 46 -3.46 13.32 -1.28
CA LEU A 46 -3.30 13.89 -2.63
C LEU A 46 -4.50 14.66 -3.21
N LEU A 47 -5.65 14.71 -2.53
CA LEU A 47 -6.78 15.54 -2.95
C LEU A 47 -7.24 16.46 -1.82
N GLY A 48 -6.46 17.53 -1.63
CA GLY A 48 -6.87 18.67 -0.83
C GLY A 48 -8.16 19.27 -1.38
N GLY A 49 -9.26 19.04 -0.67
CA GLY A 49 -10.55 19.63 -0.97
C GLY A 49 -11.61 19.14 0.01
N ALA A 50 -11.66 19.74 1.19
CA ALA A 50 -12.79 19.61 2.11
C ALA A 50 -14.06 20.14 1.43
N GLY A 51 -14.78 19.25 0.74
CA GLY A 51 -16.10 19.47 0.19
C GLY A 51 -17.13 18.89 1.14
N THR A 52 -17.69 19.74 2.00
CA THR A 52 -18.80 19.34 2.87
C THR A 52 -20.03 19.04 1.98
N ILE A 53 -20.56 17.81 2.04
CA ILE A 53 -21.95 17.64 1.60
C ILE A 53 -22.81 18.28 2.67
N SER A 54 -23.37 19.43 2.33
CA SER A 54 -24.46 19.99 3.09
C SER A 54 -25.75 19.28 2.67
N LEU A 55 -26.09 18.22 3.40
CA LEU A 55 -27.37 17.55 3.29
C LEU A 55 -28.41 18.48 3.92
N ASN A 56 -29.14 19.23 3.09
CA ASN A 56 -30.13 20.23 3.53
C ASN A 56 -29.62 21.29 4.53
N GLY A 57 -28.33 21.65 4.52
CA GLY A 57 -27.77 22.60 5.49
C GLY A 57 -27.26 21.99 6.79
N ARG A 58 -27.46 20.69 7.03
CA ARG A 58 -27.05 20.00 8.27
C ARG A 58 -25.62 19.48 8.15
N THR A 59 -24.88 19.58 9.26
CA THR A 59 -23.51 19.07 9.39
C THR A 59 -23.42 17.88 10.33
N THR A 60 -24.51 17.57 11.04
CA THR A 60 -24.56 16.48 12.01
C THR A 60 -25.82 15.63 11.88
N LEU A 61 -25.74 14.39 12.36
CA LEU A 61 -26.72 13.32 12.39
C LEU A 61 -27.04 12.94 13.83
N SER A 62 -28.30 12.63 14.12
CA SER A 62 -28.64 11.92 15.35
C SER A 62 -28.28 10.43 15.26
N ALA A 63 -28.16 9.76 16.41
CA ALA A 63 -27.87 8.32 16.46
C ALA A 63 -28.85 7.47 15.63
N GLY A 64 -30.13 7.86 15.58
CA GLY A 64 -31.15 7.17 14.79
C GLY A 64 -31.06 7.43 13.27
N GLU A 65 -30.29 8.43 12.85
CA GLU A 65 -30.08 8.77 11.44
C GLU A 65 -28.83 8.11 10.86
N LEU A 66 -27.97 7.47 11.68
CA LEU A 66 -26.78 6.75 11.23
C LEU A 66 -27.10 5.61 10.25
N ASP A 67 -28.25 4.94 10.40
CA ASP A 67 -28.75 3.89 9.49
C ASP A 67 -29.39 4.43 8.21
N SER A 68 -29.42 5.75 8.03
CA SER A 68 -30.05 6.35 6.85
C SER A 68 -29.16 6.17 5.64
N THR A 69 -29.78 5.89 4.50
CA THR A 69 -29.09 5.80 3.22
C THR A 69 -28.53 7.17 2.81
N VAL A 70 -27.21 7.26 2.66
CA VAL A 70 -26.49 8.44 2.18
C VAL A 70 -26.05 8.30 0.73
N ALA A 71 -25.94 7.08 0.22
CA ALA A 71 -25.74 6.83 -1.20
C ALA A 71 -26.33 5.49 -1.63
N THR A 72 -26.46 5.32 -2.94
CA THR A 72 -26.68 4.02 -3.55
C THR A 72 -25.69 3.84 -4.67
N TYR A 73 -25.19 2.63 -4.87
CA TYR A 73 -24.44 2.29 -6.06
C TYR A 73 -25.14 1.16 -6.81
N THR A 74 -25.05 1.19 -8.13
CA THR A 74 -25.62 0.15 -9.00
C THR A 74 -24.52 -0.41 -9.88
N VAL A 75 -24.33 -1.73 -9.84
CA VAL A 75 -23.41 -2.48 -10.70
C VAL A 75 -24.18 -3.65 -11.29
N ASP A 76 -24.07 -3.86 -12.60
CA ASP A 76 -24.74 -4.96 -13.34
C ASP A 76 -26.24 -5.10 -13.03
N GLY A 77 -26.92 -3.97 -12.82
CA GLY A 77 -28.35 -3.91 -12.53
C GLY A 77 -28.75 -4.26 -11.08
N ARG A 78 -27.79 -4.49 -10.19
CA ARG A 78 -28.02 -4.64 -8.75
C ARG A 78 -27.72 -3.32 -8.05
N THR A 79 -28.71 -2.79 -7.33
CA THR A 79 -28.57 -1.57 -6.53
C THR A 79 -28.33 -1.93 -5.07
N VAL A 80 -27.29 -1.35 -4.48
CA VAL A 80 -26.94 -1.47 -3.06
C VAL A 80 -27.05 -0.10 -2.41
N SER A 81 -27.60 -0.06 -1.19
CA SER A 81 -27.67 1.14 -0.36
C SER A 81 -26.46 1.23 0.54
N VAL A 82 -25.94 2.45 0.71
CA VAL A 82 -24.84 2.80 1.62
C VAL A 82 -25.39 3.72 2.70
N THR A 83 -25.15 3.37 3.96
CA THR A 83 -25.61 4.11 5.14
C THR A 83 -24.55 5.09 5.64
N ALA A 84 -24.97 6.08 6.44
CA ALA A 84 -24.01 7.00 7.06
C ALA A 84 -23.06 6.27 8.01
N ARG A 85 -23.58 5.27 8.75
CA ARG A 85 -22.79 4.45 9.67
C ARG A 85 -21.64 3.75 8.96
N GLU A 86 -21.92 3.02 7.89
CA GLU A 86 -20.92 2.26 7.15
C GLU A 86 -19.76 3.16 6.66
N VAL A 87 -20.09 4.33 6.13
CA VAL A 87 -19.07 5.29 5.66
C VAL A 87 -18.26 5.85 6.82
N LEU A 88 -18.93 6.17 7.94
CA LEU A 88 -18.26 6.72 9.11
C LEU A 88 -17.34 5.69 9.77
N GLU A 89 -17.77 4.43 9.90
CA GLU A 89 -16.99 3.34 10.48
C GLU A 89 -15.75 3.04 9.63
N GLU A 90 -15.89 3.00 8.30
CA GLU A 90 -14.73 2.87 7.41
C GLU A 90 -13.82 4.09 7.51
N SER A 91 -14.37 5.31 7.60
CA SER A 91 -13.58 6.54 7.66
C SER A 91 -12.82 6.73 8.98
N SER A 92 -13.38 6.27 10.10
CA SER A 92 -12.72 6.32 11.41
C SER A 92 -11.79 5.13 11.64
N GLY A 93 -12.04 4.02 10.94
CA GLY A 93 -11.39 2.75 11.20
C GLY A 93 -11.88 2.09 12.49
N ASP A 94 -13.00 2.55 13.05
CA ASP A 94 -13.53 2.09 14.34
C ASP A 94 -14.91 1.47 14.15
N ALA A 95 -15.12 0.29 14.75
CA ALA A 95 -16.43 -0.35 14.79
C ALA A 95 -17.44 0.39 15.70
N GLU A 96 -16.95 1.23 16.62
CA GLU A 96 -17.80 2.05 17.49
C GLU A 96 -17.58 3.54 17.22
N LEU A 97 -18.57 4.17 16.59
CA LEU A 97 -18.53 5.60 16.31
C LEU A 97 -18.57 6.43 17.60
N THR A 98 -17.63 7.37 17.72
CA THR A 98 -17.64 8.34 18.82
C THR A 98 -18.56 9.50 18.50
N ALA A 99 -19.54 9.75 19.36
CA ALA A 99 -20.42 10.91 19.23
C ALA A 99 -19.69 12.22 19.61
N ASN A 100 -20.11 13.31 18.98
CA ASN A 100 -19.78 14.68 19.36
C ASN A 100 -20.23 14.99 20.80
N GLU A 101 -19.71 16.08 21.38
CA GLU A 101 -20.06 16.51 22.75
C GLU A 101 -21.56 16.72 22.97
N ASP A 102 -22.32 17.01 21.90
CA ASP A 102 -23.76 17.21 21.91
C ASP A 102 -24.58 15.92 21.67
N GLY A 103 -23.90 14.78 21.53
CA GLY A 103 -24.51 13.47 21.26
C GLY A 103 -24.89 13.23 19.79
N THR A 104 -24.43 14.08 18.87
CA THR A 104 -24.62 13.92 17.42
C THR A 104 -23.37 13.30 16.76
N TYR A 105 -23.46 12.97 15.47
CA TYR A 105 -22.36 12.45 14.65
C TYR A 105 -22.17 13.35 13.44
N ASP A 106 -20.95 13.47 12.94
CA ASP A 106 -20.73 14.26 11.73
C ASP A 106 -21.32 13.58 10.50
N VAL A 107 -21.85 14.39 9.58
CA VAL A 107 -22.29 13.89 8.27
C VAL A 107 -21.05 13.46 7.47
N PRO A 108 -21.00 12.24 6.91
CA PRO A 108 -19.87 11.82 6.08
C PRO A 108 -19.72 12.72 4.84
N SER A 109 -18.48 13.01 4.46
CA SER A 109 -18.23 13.90 3.31
C SER A 109 -18.53 13.20 1.98
N ALA A 110 -18.66 13.99 0.89
CA ALA A 110 -18.91 13.43 -0.44
C ALA A 110 -17.81 12.48 -0.88
N SER A 111 -16.58 12.90 -0.58
CA SER A 111 -15.38 12.14 -0.89
C SER A 111 -15.37 10.82 -0.16
N ASP A 112 -15.74 10.80 1.13
CA ASP A 112 -15.73 9.56 1.91
C ASP A 112 -16.81 8.59 1.41
N VAL A 113 -18.03 9.11 1.14
CA VAL A 113 -19.12 8.31 0.58
C VAL A 113 -18.77 7.75 -0.80
N LEU A 114 -18.12 8.56 -1.65
CA LEU A 114 -17.68 8.12 -2.97
C LEU A 114 -16.58 7.07 -2.88
N THR A 115 -15.58 7.29 -2.01
CA THR A 115 -14.45 6.37 -1.80
C THR A 115 -14.95 5.04 -1.27
N TYR A 116 -15.81 5.06 -0.26
CA TYR A 116 -16.50 3.88 0.28
C TYR A 116 -17.21 3.10 -0.84
N ALA A 117 -18.06 3.78 -1.62
CA ALA A 117 -18.79 3.13 -2.70
C ALA A 117 -17.87 2.52 -3.77
N GLN A 118 -16.77 3.18 -4.13
CA GLN A 118 -15.78 2.66 -5.07
C GLN A 118 -15.09 1.42 -4.51
N ASN A 119 -14.65 1.44 -3.25
CA ASN A 119 -14.03 0.29 -2.57
C ASN A 119 -14.98 -0.91 -2.57
N GLN A 120 -16.25 -0.71 -2.20
CA GLN A 120 -17.25 -1.77 -2.21
C GLN A 120 -17.50 -2.36 -3.59
N ILE A 121 -17.49 -1.55 -4.64
CA ILE A 121 -17.62 -2.03 -6.03
C ILE A 121 -16.44 -2.92 -6.41
N ILE A 122 -15.22 -2.53 -6.03
CA ILE A 122 -14.00 -3.30 -6.31
C ILE A 122 -14.00 -4.63 -5.55
N LEU A 123 -14.33 -4.61 -4.25
CA LEU A 123 -14.43 -5.82 -3.42
C LEU A 123 -15.52 -6.76 -3.93
N ALA A 124 -16.65 -6.23 -4.40
CA ALA A 124 -17.71 -7.04 -4.99
C ALA A 124 -17.29 -7.72 -6.31
N ASP A 125 -16.47 -7.06 -7.14
CA ASP A 125 -15.90 -7.69 -8.34
C ASP A 125 -14.89 -8.79 -7.98
N ALA A 126 -14.08 -8.58 -6.93
CA ALA A 126 -13.17 -9.59 -6.40
C ALA A 126 -13.93 -10.82 -5.86
N ASP A 127 -15.01 -10.62 -5.10
CA ASP A 127 -15.87 -11.71 -4.63
C ASP A 127 -16.51 -12.47 -5.79
N ALA A 128 -16.99 -11.76 -6.83
CA ALA A 128 -17.54 -12.38 -8.02
C ALA A 128 -16.53 -13.24 -8.79
N ARG A 129 -15.22 -12.94 -8.66
CA ARG A 129 -14.11 -13.74 -9.22
C ARG A 129 -13.65 -14.86 -8.28
N GLY A 130 -14.13 -14.90 -7.04
CA GLY A 130 -13.72 -15.87 -6.03
C GLY A 130 -12.37 -15.54 -5.39
N LEU A 131 -12.00 -14.26 -5.32
CA LEU A 131 -10.71 -13.80 -4.80
C LEU A 131 -10.74 -13.40 -3.32
N THR A 132 -11.89 -13.50 -2.67
CA THR A 132 -12.07 -13.22 -1.25
C THR A 132 -11.03 -13.96 -0.41
N ALA A 133 -10.42 -13.26 0.54
CA ALA A 133 -9.44 -13.83 1.44
C ALA A 133 -10.07 -14.89 2.35
N THR A 134 -9.32 -15.97 2.59
CA THR A 134 -9.64 -16.97 3.61
C THR A 134 -8.99 -16.60 4.95
N ASP A 135 -9.50 -17.13 6.05
CA ASP A 135 -8.91 -16.91 7.39
C ASP A 135 -7.43 -17.36 7.45
N ASP A 136 -7.11 -18.48 6.79
CA ASP A 136 -5.73 -18.99 6.71
C ASP A 136 -4.82 -18.02 5.95
N GLU A 137 -5.30 -17.42 4.85
CA GLU A 137 -4.55 -16.42 4.08
C GLU A 137 -4.34 -15.12 4.87
N VAL A 138 -5.34 -14.71 5.68
CA VAL A 138 -5.21 -13.55 6.58
C VAL A 138 -4.15 -13.80 7.64
N ASP A 139 -4.19 -14.95 8.31
CA ASP A 139 -3.24 -15.30 9.36
C ASP A 139 -1.80 -15.46 8.78
N GLU A 140 -1.67 -16.07 7.61
CA GLU A 140 -0.40 -16.17 6.88
C GLU A 140 0.12 -14.77 6.49
N PHE A 141 -0.78 -13.89 6.04
CA PHE A 141 -0.42 -12.54 5.65
C PHE A 141 0.14 -11.73 6.84
N VAL A 142 -0.54 -11.75 8.00
CA VAL A 142 -0.07 -11.03 9.20
C VAL A 142 1.24 -11.62 9.73
N SER A 143 1.33 -12.95 9.80
CA SER A 143 2.53 -13.61 10.35
C SER A 143 3.75 -13.45 9.45
N THR A 144 3.59 -13.65 8.14
CA THR A 144 4.70 -13.61 7.17
C THR A 144 5.15 -12.19 6.87
N ASN A 145 4.20 -11.28 6.65
CA ASN A 145 4.53 -9.94 6.16
C ASN A 145 4.70 -8.90 7.28
N LEU A 146 3.95 -9.05 8.39
CA LEU A 146 4.02 -8.11 9.52
C LEU A 146 4.81 -8.68 10.70
N GLY A 147 5.15 -9.98 10.68
CA GLY A 147 5.92 -10.62 11.75
C GLY A 147 5.20 -10.61 13.10
N THR A 148 3.87 -10.55 13.10
CA THR A 148 3.03 -10.40 14.30
C THR A 148 1.78 -11.29 14.21
N ASP A 149 0.82 -11.08 15.12
CA ASP A 149 -0.49 -11.73 15.15
C ASP A 149 -1.61 -10.68 15.16
N LEU A 150 -2.83 -11.11 14.82
CA LEU A 150 -4.00 -10.21 14.72
C LEU A 150 -4.33 -9.52 16.04
N ALA A 151 -4.19 -10.18 17.19
CA ALA A 151 -4.48 -9.57 18.49
C ALA A 151 -3.52 -8.41 18.81
N THR A 152 -2.23 -8.62 18.51
CA THR A 152 -1.19 -7.60 18.65
C THR A 152 -1.41 -6.47 17.65
N LEU A 153 -1.80 -6.80 16.41
CA LEU A 153 -2.10 -5.83 15.36
C LEU A 153 -3.31 -4.96 15.72
N ALA A 154 -4.41 -5.56 16.16
CA ALA A 154 -5.63 -4.90 16.63
C ALA A 154 -5.32 -3.93 17.78
N THR A 155 -4.54 -4.38 18.78
CA THR A 155 -4.07 -3.53 19.87
C THR A 155 -3.23 -2.36 19.36
N SER A 156 -2.37 -2.58 18.37
CA SER A 156 -1.54 -1.53 17.76
C SER A 156 -2.37 -0.52 16.97
N TRP A 157 -3.48 -0.94 16.38
CA TRP A 157 -4.40 -0.08 15.63
C TRP A 157 -5.46 0.59 16.52
N GLY A 158 -5.62 0.13 17.76
CA GLY A 158 -6.64 0.64 18.67
C GLY A 158 -8.05 0.12 18.39
N ILE A 159 -8.16 -0.95 17.60
CA ILE A 159 -9.42 -1.55 17.16
C ILE A 159 -9.56 -2.96 17.75
N ASP A 160 -10.73 -3.57 17.61
CA ASP A 160 -10.93 -4.96 18.01
C ASP A 160 -10.36 -5.96 16.98
N GLU A 161 -10.20 -7.21 17.40
CA GLU A 161 -9.57 -8.25 16.57
C GLU A 161 -10.40 -8.61 15.33
N ASP A 162 -11.73 -8.53 15.40
CA ASP A 162 -12.61 -8.82 14.26
C ASP A 162 -12.50 -7.70 13.22
N ALA A 163 -12.47 -6.43 13.65
CA ALA A 163 -12.21 -5.30 12.78
C ALA A 163 -10.83 -5.40 12.10
N ALA A 164 -9.78 -5.74 12.87
CA ALA A 164 -8.44 -5.95 12.31
C ALA A 164 -8.40 -7.10 11.30
N ARG A 165 -9.11 -8.20 11.57
CA ARG A 165 -9.25 -9.32 10.64
C ARG A 165 -9.92 -8.87 9.34
N SER A 166 -11.01 -8.11 9.41
CA SER A 166 -11.72 -7.60 8.23
C SER A 166 -10.80 -6.74 7.36
N VAL A 167 -10.09 -5.79 7.97
CA VAL A 167 -9.13 -4.92 7.28
C VAL A 167 -8.05 -5.74 6.55
N VAL A 168 -7.49 -6.75 7.22
CA VAL A 168 -6.45 -7.59 6.59
C VAL A 168 -7.06 -8.47 5.50
N ALA A 169 -8.28 -8.97 5.67
CA ALA A 169 -8.98 -9.74 4.64
C ALA A 169 -9.22 -8.91 3.38
N ASP A 170 -9.61 -7.64 3.50
CA ASP A 170 -9.77 -6.72 2.38
C ASP A 170 -8.42 -6.44 1.70
N ALA A 171 -7.35 -6.23 2.48
CA ALA A 171 -5.99 -6.08 1.96
C ALA A 171 -5.54 -7.29 1.14
N VAL A 172 -5.74 -8.51 1.65
CA VAL A 172 -5.40 -9.76 0.94
C VAL A 172 -6.24 -9.93 -0.31
N THR A 173 -7.55 -9.65 -0.24
CA THR A 173 -8.47 -9.72 -1.39
C THR A 173 -8.05 -8.74 -2.50
N MET A 174 -7.72 -7.50 -2.13
CA MET A 174 -7.22 -6.48 -3.06
C MET A 174 -5.90 -6.88 -3.70
N ARG A 175 -4.98 -7.49 -2.94
CA ARG A 175 -3.72 -8.00 -3.49
C ARG A 175 -3.96 -9.12 -4.50
N LYS A 176 -4.82 -10.09 -4.18
CA LYS A 176 -5.21 -11.16 -5.10
C LYS A 176 -5.84 -10.61 -6.37
N LEU A 177 -6.67 -9.58 -6.24
CA LEU A 177 -7.25 -8.87 -7.39
C LEU A 177 -6.17 -8.19 -8.23
N GLN A 178 -5.24 -7.47 -7.61
CA GLN A 178 -4.13 -6.83 -8.31
C GLN A 178 -3.30 -7.85 -9.09
N ASP A 179 -2.94 -8.96 -8.46
CA ASP A 179 -2.17 -10.05 -9.07
C ASP A 179 -2.95 -10.74 -10.22
N GLU A 180 -4.28 -10.77 -10.17
CA GLU A 180 -5.10 -11.32 -11.26
C GLU A 180 -5.24 -10.35 -12.45
N VAL A 181 -5.39 -9.04 -12.19
CA VAL A 181 -5.68 -8.07 -13.25
C VAL A 181 -4.43 -7.47 -13.88
N ALA A 182 -3.32 -7.39 -13.13
CA ALA A 182 -2.04 -6.93 -13.66
C ALA A 182 -1.43 -8.02 -14.54
N THR A 183 -1.04 -7.66 -15.76
CA THR A 183 -0.37 -8.58 -16.69
C THR A 183 1.14 -8.37 -16.72
N THR A 184 1.61 -7.21 -16.25
CA THR A 184 3.03 -6.92 -16.07
C THR A 184 3.55 -7.55 -14.79
N GLU A 185 4.57 -8.39 -14.91
CA GLU A 185 5.32 -8.90 -13.74
C GLU A 185 6.17 -7.77 -13.15
N LEU A 186 5.97 -7.51 -11.86
CA LEU A 186 6.80 -6.58 -11.11
C LEU A 186 8.07 -7.33 -10.63
N PRO A 187 9.28 -6.93 -11.08
CA PRO A 187 10.51 -7.55 -10.60
C PRO A 187 10.73 -7.25 -9.11
N GLU A 188 11.63 -8.00 -8.47
CA GLU A 188 12.05 -7.68 -7.11
C GLU A 188 12.68 -6.28 -7.07
N GLN A 189 12.32 -5.48 -6.06
CA GLN A 189 12.94 -4.17 -5.88
C GLN A 189 14.43 -4.36 -5.62
N PRO A 190 15.31 -3.73 -6.43
CA PRO A 190 16.74 -3.88 -6.25
C PRO A 190 17.18 -3.17 -4.97
N THR A 191 18.17 -3.75 -4.29
CA THR A 191 18.84 -3.14 -3.13
C THR A 191 20.18 -2.56 -3.57
N ALA A 192 20.59 -1.42 -3.02
CA ALA A 192 21.87 -0.82 -3.39
C ALA A 192 23.05 -1.75 -3.00
N PRO A 193 24.12 -1.81 -3.80
CA PRO A 193 25.30 -2.60 -3.46
C PRO A 193 26.01 -2.01 -2.24
N SER A 194 26.64 -2.88 -1.43
CA SER A 194 27.46 -2.48 -0.28
C SER A 194 28.53 -1.47 -0.68
N GLU A 195 28.65 -0.35 0.02
CA GLU A 195 29.70 0.63 -0.23
C GLU A 195 31.08 0.03 0.12
N PRO A 196 32.11 0.21 -0.75
CA PRO A 196 33.44 -0.32 -0.47
C PRO A 196 34.11 0.43 0.69
N ALA A 197 35.16 -0.18 1.26
CA ALA A 197 36.00 0.54 2.21
C ALA A 197 36.71 1.72 1.52
N GLU A 198 37.01 2.77 2.28
CA GLU A 198 37.73 3.95 1.77
C GLU A 198 39.04 3.54 1.08
N GLY A 199 39.19 3.94 -0.19
CA GLY A 199 40.36 3.61 -1.02
C GLY A 199 40.30 2.26 -1.75
N ALA A 200 39.19 1.53 -1.67
CA ALA A 200 38.95 0.26 -2.38
C ALA A 200 37.87 0.38 -3.48
N GLU A 201 37.56 1.59 -3.93
CA GLU A 201 36.44 1.85 -4.87
C GLU A 201 36.65 1.19 -6.24
N ASP A 202 37.91 1.01 -6.64
CA ASP A 202 38.31 0.38 -7.90
C ASP A 202 38.66 -1.12 -7.74
N GLU A 203 38.58 -1.68 -6.53
CA GLU A 203 38.93 -3.08 -6.29
C GLU A 203 37.80 -4.01 -6.78
N PRO A 204 38.06 -4.91 -7.75
CA PRO A 204 37.06 -5.85 -8.18
C PRO A 204 36.90 -6.97 -7.15
N THR A 205 35.65 -7.34 -6.84
CA THR A 205 35.33 -8.36 -5.85
C THR A 205 34.33 -9.38 -6.39
N ALA A 206 34.33 -10.57 -5.79
CA ALA A 206 33.35 -11.61 -6.09
C ALA A 206 31.95 -11.27 -5.58
N GLU A 207 31.84 -10.45 -4.51
CA GLU A 207 30.55 -10.00 -3.99
C GLU A 207 29.85 -9.09 -5.01
N TYR A 208 30.56 -8.12 -5.58
CA TYR A 208 30.01 -7.27 -6.63
C TYR A 208 29.71 -8.05 -7.91
N ALA A 209 30.52 -9.06 -8.26
CA ALA A 209 30.22 -9.93 -9.40
C ALA A 209 28.89 -10.68 -9.22
N GLN A 210 28.71 -11.33 -8.07
CA GLN A 210 27.48 -12.05 -7.76
C GLN A 210 26.26 -11.12 -7.72
N TYR A 211 26.42 -9.93 -7.15
CA TYR A 211 25.38 -8.91 -7.12
C TYR A 211 24.96 -8.50 -8.55
N VAL A 212 25.94 -8.14 -9.40
CA VAL A 212 25.69 -7.76 -10.79
C VAL A 212 25.00 -8.90 -11.52
N ILE A 213 25.56 -10.11 -11.49
CA ILE A 213 25.01 -11.28 -12.19
C ILE A 213 23.59 -11.61 -11.72
N GLY A 214 23.30 -11.47 -10.42
CA GLY A 214 21.97 -11.64 -9.88
C GLY A 214 20.94 -10.68 -10.50
N LEU A 215 21.34 -9.43 -10.76
CA LEU A 215 20.49 -8.45 -11.45
C LEU A 215 20.37 -8.71 -12.95
N LEU A 216 21.44 -9.19 -13.61
CA LEU A 216 21.39 -9.53 -15.04
C LEU A 216 20.44 -10.69 -15.32
N GLY A 217 20.31 -11.63 -14.38
CA GLY A 217 19.45 -12.79 -14.54
C GLY A 217 19.79 -13.60 -15.80
N ASP A 218 18.84 -13.64 -16.74
CA ASP A 218 18.97 -14.39 -17.99
C ASP A 218 19.89 -13.70 -19.03
N GLU A 219 20.34 -12.47 -18.80
CA GLU A 219 21.29 -11.78 -19.68
C GLU A 219 22.74 -12.25 -19.52
N TRP A 220 23.05 -12.95 -18.42
CA TRP A 220 24.37 -13.48 -18.14
C TRP A 220 24.42 -15.00 -18.30
N ASP A 221 25.42 -15.50 -19.01
CA ASP A 221 25.72 -16.93 -19.09
C ASP A 221 26.89 -17.24 -18.15
N ALA A 222 26.55 -17.74 -16.95
CA ALA A 222 27.54 -18.10 -15.95
C ALA A 222 28.44 -19.28 -16.38
N ASP A 223 27.97 -20.17 -17.26
CA ASP A 223 28.79 -21.29 -17.76
C ASP A 223 29.81 -20.80 -18.80
N ALA A 224 29.41 -19.83 -19.64
CA ALA A 224 30.28 -19.18 -20.60
C ALA A 224 31.18 -18.10 -19.96
N ASN A 225 30.85 -17.63 -18.75
CA ASN A 225 31.45 -16.47 -18.11
C ASN A 225 31.42 -15.23 -19.04
N ASP A 226 30.28 -15.04 -19.71
CA ASP A 226 30.06 -13.99 -20.70
C ASP A 226 28.56 -13.67 -20.82
N TRP A 227 28.23 -12.66 -21.62
CA TRP A 227 26.86 -12.27 -21.91
C TRP A 227 26.10 -13.34 -22.69
N ALA A 228 24.94 -13.76 -22.19
CA ALA A 228 24.02 -14.64 -22.90
C ALA A 228 23.36 -13.94 -24.10
N ARG A 229 23.09 -12.63 -23.95
CA ARG A 229 22.55 -11.75 -25.00
C ARG A 229 23.13 -10.34 -24.92
N THR A 230 23.08 -9.63 -26.04
CA THR A 230 23.71 -8.29 -26.19
C THR A 230 22.75 -7.21 -26.67
N ASP A 231 21.46 -7.51 -26.71
CA ASP A 231 20.36 -6.62 -27.10
C ASP A 231 19.59 -6.06 -25.90
N GLY A 232 19.94 -6.45 -24.68
CA GLY A 232 19.28 -6.03 -23.44
C GLY A 232 19.78 -4.71 -22.84
N THR A 233 18.97 -4.13 -21.95
CA THR A 233 19.24 -2.85 -21.27
C THR A 233 20.47 -2.92 -20.38
N TYR A 234 20.71 -4.07 -19.74
CA TYR A 234 21.92 -4.28 -18.95
C TYR A 234 23.15 -4.28 -19.83
N TYR A 235 23.15 -4.99 -20.96
CA TYR A 235 24.29 -4.97 -21.90
C TYR A 235 24.59 -3.55 -22.40
N ALA A 236 23.55 -2.80 -22.79
CA ALA A 236 23.71 -1.43 -23.28
C ALA A 236 24.42 -0.51 -22.27
N THR A 237 24.22 -0.73 -20.97
CA THR A 237 24.81 0.08 -19.90
C THR A 237 26.15 -0.49 -19.40
N LEU A 238 26.24 -1.81 -19.30
CA LEU A 238 27.33 -2.50 -18.61
C LEU A 238 28.43 -3.04 -19.54
N SER A 239 28.23 -3.02 -20.86
CA SER A 239 29.21 -3.52 -21.84
C SER A 239 30.60 -2.88 -21.76
N GLY A 240 30.71 -1.69 -21.16
CA GLY A 240 31.99 -1.00 -20.93
C GLY A 240 32.72 -1.40 -19.65
N TYR A 241 32.12 -2.22 -18.79
CA TYR A 241 32.70 -2.67 -17.53
C TYR A 241 33.31 -4.06 -17.68
N GLU A 242 34.39 -4.32 -16.94
CA GLU A 242 34.94 -5.67 -16.81
C GLU A 242 34.11 -6.43 -15.78
N ILE A 243 33.32 -7.39 -16.26
CA ILE A 243 32.46 -8.26 -15.45
C ILE A 243 32.83 -9.71 -15.76
N SER A 244 32.98 -10.51 -14.70
CA SER A 244 33.15 -11.96 -14.76
C SER A 244 32.44 -12.58 -13.57
N ASN A 245 32.33 -13.91 -13.54
CA ASN A 245 31.74 -14.68 -12.44
C ASN A 245 32.36 -14.38 -11.07
N ASP A 246 33.63 -14.01 -11.03
CA ASP A 246 34.40 -13.88 -9.79
C ASP A 246 34.84 -12.43 -9.50
N ALA A 247 34.63 -11.50 -10.43
CA ALA A 247 35.15 -10.14 -10.32
C ALA A 247 34.28 -9.12 -11.06
N ALA A 248 33.79 -8.13 -10.31
CA ALA A 248 33.24 -6.88 -10.81
C ALA A 248 33.57 -5.75 -9.82
N THR A 249 33.58 -4.49 -10.28
CA THR A 249 33.85 -3.32 -9.43
C THR A 249 32.56 -2.78 -8.81
N TYR A 250 32.69 -1.96 -7.76
CA TYR A 250 31.56 -1.22 -7.20
C TYR A 250 30.87 -0.33 -8.24
N ALA A 251 31.63 0.24 -9.18
CA ALA A 251 31.09 1.03 -10.26
C ALA A 251 30.19 0.20 -11.20
N ALA A 252 30.57 -1.04 -11.52
CA ALA A 252 29.72 -1.95 -12.30
C ALA A 252 28.45 -2.34 -11.52
N ALA A 253 28.58 -2.63 -10.22
CA ALA A 253 27.45 -2.93 -9.34
C ALA A 253 26.47 -1.76 -9.24
N SER A 254 26.97 -0.54 -9.08
CA SER A 254 26.15 0.68 -9.00
C SER A 254 25.45 1.00 -10.31
N ALA A 255 26.11 0.75 -11.44
CA ALA A 255 25.48 0.87 -12.75
C ALA A 255 24.38 -0.19 -12.96
N ALA A 256 24.63 -1.44 -12.58
CA ALA A 256 23.63 -2.52 -12.65
C ALA A 256 22.42 -2.23 -11.77
N TYR A 257 22.64 -1.72 -10.55
CA TYR A 257 21.59 -1.25 -9.64
C TYR A 257 20.73 -0.17 -10.31
N SER A 258 21.35 0.83 -10.92
CA SER A 258 20.63 1.94 -11.58
C SER A 258 19.73 1.44 -12.72
N VAL A 259 20.20 0.45 -13.50
CA VAL A 259 19.38 -0.20 -14.53
C VAL A 259 18.22 -0.96 -13.88
N ALA A 260 18.49 -1.77 -12.87
CA ALA A 260 17.46 -2.53 -12.15
C ALA A 260 16.38 -1.61 -11.57
N SER A 261 16.76 -0.48 -10.97
CA SER A 261 15.82 0.50 -10.42
C SER A 261 14.94 1.08 -11.52
N SER A 262 15.51 1.41 -12.67
CA SER A 262 14.76 1.93 -13.81
C SER A 262 13.76 0.90 -14.36
N VAL A 263 14.17 -0.36 -14.47
CA VAL A 263 13.30 -1.48 -14.91
C VAL A 263 12.16 -1.69 -13.91
N TYR A 264 12.45 -1.68 -12.61
CA TYR A 264 11.43 -1.78 -11.56
C TYR A 264 10.44 -0.62 -11.63
N GLU A 265 10.91 0.63 -11.75
CA GLU A 265 10.06 1.81 -11.84
C GLU A 265 9.15 1.75 -13.08
N GLU A 266 9.68 1.34 -14.24
CA GLU A 266 8.89 1.18 -15.45
C GLU A 266 7.80 0.11 -15.29
N ALA A 267 8.15 -1.06 -14.76
CA ALA A 267 7.19 -2.12 -14.48
C ALA A 267 6.13 -1.68 -13.46
N TYR A 268 6.54 -0.99 -12.38
CA TYR A 268 5.63 -0.45 -11.38
C TYR A 268 4.63 0.55 -11.98
N ASN A 269 5.10 1.44 -12.84
CA ASN A 269 4.24 2.41 -13.53
C ASN A 269 3.24 1.69 -14.45
N GLN A 270 3.67 0.66 -15.18
CA GLN A 270 2.78 -0.13 -16.04
C GLN A 270 1.72 -0.87 -15.22
N VAL A 271 2.11 -1.54 -14.12
CA VAL A 271 1.14 -2.17 -13.20
C VAL A 271 0.14 -1.12 -12.69
N SER A 272 0.61 0.06 -12.30
CA SER A 272 -0.26 1.14 -11.84
C SER A 272 -1.24 1.62 -12.92
N GLU A 273 -0.80 1.71 -14.18
CA GLU A 273 -1.65 2.03 -15.33
C GLU A 273 -2.70 0.94 -15.59
N GLU A 274 -2.32 -0.33 -15.51
CA GLU A 274 -3.23 -1.47 -15.65
C GLU A 274 -4.29 -1.49 -14.56
N LEU A 275 -3.90 -1.30 -13.30
CA LEU A 275 -4.81 -1.22 -12.16
C LEU A 275 -5.76 -0.03 -12.29
N SER A 276 -5.26 1.11 -12.76
CA SER A 276 -6.08 2.31 -12.99
C SER A 276 -7.08 2.06 -14.12
N ALA A 277 -6.64 1.50 -15.24
CA ALA A 277 -7.51 1.17 -16.37
C ALA A 277 -8.57 0.13 -16.00
N TYR A 278 -8.20 -0.87 -15.19
CA TYR A 278 -9.14 -1.83 -14.63
C TYR A 278 -10.20 -1.13 -13.76
N THR A 279 -9.77 -0.29 -12.82
CA THR A 279 -10.66 0.44 -11.91
C THR A 279 -11.60 1.36 -12.69
N ASP A 280 -11.09 2.12 -13.67
CA ASP A 280 -11.90 2.97 -14.54
C ASP A 280 -12.92 2.15 -15.34
N ALA A 281 -12.50 1.01 -15.89
CA ALA A 281 -13.40 0.13 -16.64
C ALA A 281 -14.50 -0.46 -15.76
N LEU A 282 -14.18 -0.84 -14.53
CA LEU A 282 -15.15 -1.32 -13.54
C LEU A 282 -16.13 -0.21 -13.16
N LEU A 283 -15.63 0.94 -12.75
CA LEU A 283 -16.44 2.07 -12.31
C LEU A 283 -17.27 2.69 -13.43
N SER A 284 -16.82 2.61 -14.69
CA SER A 284 -17.61 3.06 -15.84
C SER A 284 -18.93 2.28 -16.04
N LYS A 285 -19.01 1.06 -15.48
CA LYS A 285 -20.22 0.23 -15.48
C LYS A 285 -21.10 0.49 -14.25
N ALA A 286 -20.56 1.21 -13.26
CA ALA A 286 -21.25 1.54 -12.04
C ALA A 286 -22.00 2.87 -12.18
N THR A 287 -23.10 3.01 -11.45
CA THR A 287 -23.74 4.30 -11.21
C THR A 287 -23.80 4.54 -9.72
N ILE A 288 -23.14 5.60 -9.24
CA ILE A 288 -23.16 6.02 -7.84
C ILE A 288 -24.07 7.24 -7.74
N GLN A 289 -25.10 7.13 -6.90
CA GLN A 289 -26.02 8.22 -6.58
C GLN A 289 -25.83 8.58 -5.11
N ILE A 290 -25.24 9.74 -4.86
CA ILE A 290 -25.13 10.30 -3.52
C ILE A 290 -26.45 11.00 -3.20
N GLY A 291 -27.13 10.51 -2.17
CA GLY A 291 -28.46 10.95 -1.76
C GLY A 291 -28.43 12.13 -0.79
N SER A 292 -29.55 12.85 -0.72
CA SER A 292 -29.87 13.68 0.44
C SER A 292 -30.55 12.79 1.50
N LEU A 293 -30.20 12.91 2.78
CA LEU A 293 -30.93 12.22 3.86
C LEU A 293 -32.43 12.51 3.73
N ALA A 294 -33.24 11.45 3.78
CA ALA A 294 -34.70 11.59 3.76
C ALA A 294 -35.17 12.37 5.01
N GLU A 295 -36.04 13.36 4.81
CA GLU A 295 -36.69 14.14 5.89
C GLU A 295 -37.59 13.29 6.79
#